data_AF-A0A0M3I5D2-F1
#
_entry.id   AF-A0A0M3I5D2-F1
#
_cell.length_a   1.000
_cell.length_b   1.000
_cell.length_c   1.000
_cell.angle_alpha   90.00
_cell.angle_beta   90.00
_cell.angle_gamma   90.00
#
_symmetry.space_group_name_H-M   'P 1'
#
loop_
_entity.id
_entity.type
_entity.pdbx_description
1 polymer ?
#
loop_
_entity_poly.entity_id
_entity_poly.type
_entity_poly.pdbx_seq_one_letter_code
_entity_poly.pdbx_strand_id
1 'polypeptide(L)'
;MDVHIVISDLADLNAASLAEMENTISAAILKATKFDALLLVHNAGTIGDIKKRASEVSSAKDWRDFLQINLIAMIQINNLVLRKVTAEYSVAKAAREAFFRSLAVEDSSLRILNYSPGPVQTSISYDDSVRSSFKAKDGETTRKALLPEETVTKMISVLEANVYESGARVDFFDD
;
A
#
# COMPACT_ATOMS: atom_id res chain seq x y z
N MET A 1 23.26 1.53 -19.43
CA MET A 1 22.55 0.55 -18.59
C MET A 1 23.29 0.49 -17.27
N ASP A 2 22.69 0.97 -16.19
CA ASP A 2 23.27 0.90 -14.84
C ASP A 2 22.69 -0.35 -14.18
N VAL A 3 23.53 -1.23 -13.63
CA VAL A 3 23.11 -2.52 -13.07
C VAL A 3 23.51 -2.55 -11.61
N HIS A 4 22.51 -2.71 -10.75
CA HIS A 4 22.68 -2.82 -9.31
C HIS A 4 22.28 -4.23 -8.87
N ILE A 5 23.10 -4.89 -8.07
CA ILE A 5 22.88 -6.25 -7.60
C ILE A 5 22.81 -6.24 -6.09
N VAL A 6 21.72 -6.77 -5.54
CA VAL A 6 21.54 -7.01 -4.11
C VAL A 6 21.28 -8.50 -3.93
N ILE A 7 22.03 -9.15 -3.05
CA ILE A 7 21.86 -10.57 -2.73
C ILE A 7 21.20 -10.64 -1.36
N SER A 8 20.05 -11.29 -1.28
CA SER A 8 19.32 -11.45 -0.02
C SER A 8 18.59 -12.78 0.02
N ASP A 9 18.47 -13.36 1.21
CA ASP A 9 17.63 -14.52 1.46
C ASP A 9 16.19 -14.06 1.74
N LEU A 10 15.29 -14.34 0.81
CA LEU A 10 13.89 -13.96 0.92
C LEU A 10 13.13 -14.76 1.98
N ALA A 11 13.64 -15.94 2.36
CA ALA A 11 13.08 -16.71 3.46
C ALA A 11 13.39 -16.09 4.85
N ASP A 12 14.41 -15.22 4.93
CA ASP A 12 14.78 -14.45 6.12
C ASP A 12 15.00 -12.97 5.77
N LEU A 13 14.01 -12.35 5.12
CA LEU A 13 14.08 -10.96 4.71
C LEU A 13 13.97 -10.02 5.93
N ASN A 14 15.10 -9.83 6.60
CA ASN A 14 15.21 -9.04 7.81
C ASN A 14 15.45 -7.54 7.55
N ALA A 15 15.42 -6.74 8.61
CA ALA A 15 15.55 -5.29 8.53
C ALA A 15 16.87 -4.82 7.89
N ALA A 16 17.97 -5.56 8.09
CA ALA A 16 19.26 -5.22 7.49
C ALA A 16 19.24 -5.42 5.97
N SER A 17 18.68 -6.55 5.51
CA SER A 17 18.50 -6.83 4.08
C SER A 17 17.60 -5.80 3.38
N LEU A 18 16.51 -5.41 4.06
CA LEU A 18 15.61 -4.37 3.56
C LEU A 18 16.31 -3.01 3.46
N ALA A 19 17.13 -2.65 4.45
CA ALA A 19 17.89 -1.41 4.43
C ALA A 19 18.94 -1.38 3.31
N GLU A 20 19.63 -2.49 3.05
CA GLU A 20 20.58 -2.60 1.92
C GLU A 20 19.88 -2.43 0.57
N MET A 21 18.74 -3.11 0.40
CA MET A 21 17.93 -2.97 -0.81
C MET A 21 17.40 -1.53 -0.97
N GLU A 22 16.98 -0.90 0.13
CA GLU A 22 16.49 0.47 0.13
C GLU A 22 17.56 1.47 -0.29
N ASN A 23 18.78 1.32 0.24
CA ASN A 23 19.92 2.15 -0.11
C ASN A 23 20.28 2.00 -1.59
N THR A 24 20.25 0.77 -2.10
CA THR A 24 20.52 0.48 -3.51
C THR A 24 19.48 1.12 -4.43
N ILE A 25 18.19 0.95 -4.11
CA ILE A 25 17.09 1.58 -4.86
C ILE A 25 17.22 3.10 -4.84
N SER A 26 17.54 3.69 -3.68
CA SER A 26 17.70 5.13 -3.53
C SER A 26 18.86 5.66 -4.37
N ALA A 27 19.99 4.96 -4.39
CA ALA A 27 21.15 5.31 -5.21
C ALA A 27 20.84 5.23 -6.71
N ALA A 28 20.06 4.22 -7.13
CA ALA A 28 19.63 4.08 -8.52
C ALA A 28 18.65 5.19 -8.94
N ILE A 29 17.69 5.54 -8.08
CA ILE A 29 16.68 6.59 -8.36
C ILE A 29 17.31 7.99 -8.35
N LEU A 30 18.23 8.30 -7.43
CA LEU A 30 18.87 9.63 -7.36
C LEU A 30 19.65 10.00 -8.64
N LYS A 31 20.14 9.01 -9.40
CA LYS A 31 20.76 9.23 -10.70
C LYS A 31 19.74 9.47 -11.82
N ALA A 32 18.51 9.00 -11.66
CA ALA A 32 17.45 9.14 -12.65
C ALA A 32 16.64 10.41 -12.37
N THR A 33 16.93 11.49 -13.10
CA THR A 33 16.15 12.75 -13.00
C THR A 33 14.71 12.60 -13.50
N LYS A 34 14.41 11.56 -14.30
CA LYS A 34 13.08 11.16 -14.77
C LYS A 34 13.13 9.73 -15.30
N PHE A 35 12.06 8.94 -15.10
CA PHE A 35 11.88 7.64 -15.76
C PHE A 35 10.49 7.57 -16.41
N ASP A 36 10.39 6.97 -17.60
CA ASP A 36 9.13 6.83 -18.35
C ASP A 36 8.34 5.59 -17.92
N ALA A 37 9.02 4.58 -17.38
CA ALA A 37 8.41 3.34 -16.89
C ALA A 37 9.25 2.73 -15.75
N LEU A 38 8.56 2.15 -14.77
CA LEU A 38 9.14 1.31 -13.73
C LEU A 38 8.59 -0.12 -13.92
N LEU A 39 9.48 -1.08 -14.16
CA LEU A 39 9.12 -2.49 -14.25
C LEU A 39 9.69 -3.22 -13.04
N LEU A 40 8.82 -3.83 -12.23
CA LEU A 40 9.20 -4.69 -11.11
C LEU A 40 8.79 -6.13 -11.43
N VAL A 41 9.76 -7.04 -11.45
CA VAL A 41 9.55 -8.46 -11.77
C VAL A 41 9.92 -9.30 -10.56
N HIS A 42 8.93 -10.02 -10.04
CA HIS A 42 9.13 -11.00 -8.98
C HIS A 42 9.26 -12.39 -9.60
N ASN A 43 10.47 -12.92 -9.61
CA ASN A 43 10.76 -14.27 -10.14
C ASN A 43 11.19 -15.26 -9.06
N ALA A 44 11.57 -14.77 -7.88
CA ALA A 44 12.01 -15.64 -6.80
C ALA A 44 10.82 -16.31 -6.10
N GLY A 45 10.95 -17.61 -5.84
CA GLY A 45 9.91 -18.42 -5.23
C GLY A 45 10.40 -19.85 -5.00
N THR A 46 9.64 -20.61 -4.22
CA THR A 46 9.91 -22.04 -4.00
C THR A 46 8.63 -22.84 -4.09
N ILE A 47 8.74 -24.08 -4.56
CA ILE A 47 7.65 -25.05 -4.59
C ILE A 47 7.43 -25.74 -3.23
N GLY A 48 8.26 -25.42 -2.23
CA GLY A 48 8.22 -26.03 -0.90
C GLY A 48 8.75 -27.48 -0.91
N ASP A 49 8.46 -28.21 0.17
CA ASP A 49 8.89 -29.60 0.29
C ASP A 49 7.94 -30.54 -0.45
N ILE A 50 8.29 -30.88 -1.69
CA ILE A 50 7.53 -31.79 -2.55
C ILE A 50 7.51 -33.25 -2.07
N LYS A 51 8.30 -33.59 -1.04
CA LYS A 51 8.29 -34.94 -0.47
C LYS A 51 7.15 -35.13 0.52
N LYS A 52 6.55 -34.03 1.01
CA LYS A 52 5.40 -34.05 1.92
C LYS A 52 4.10 -33.95 1.11
N ARG A 53 3.11 -34.77 1.46
CA ARG A 53 1.72 -34.56 1.03
C ARG A 53 1.16 -33.32 1.71
N ALA A 54 0.14 -32.70 1.12
CA ALA A 54 -0.53 -31.53 1.70
C ALA A 54 -1.01 -31.78 3.15
N SER A 55 -1.46 -33.00 3.46
CA SER A 55 -1.87 -33.40 4.81
C SER A 55 -0.72 -33.47 5.83
N GLU A 56 0.52 -33.54 5.36
CA GLU A 56 1.74 -33.65 6.18
C GLU A 56 2.40 -32.28 6.39
N VAL A 57 2.00 -31.25 5.62
CA VAL A 57 2.40 -29.86 5.81
C VAL A 57 1.46 -29.21 6.83
N SER A 58 1.66 -29.53 8.10
CA SER A 58 0.81 -29.06 9.20
C SER A 58 1.54 -28.14 10.18
N SER A 59 2.87 -28.02 10.07
CA SER A 59 3.62 -27.17 10.99
C SER A 59 3.50 -25.70 10.60
N ALA A 60 3.36 -24.83 11.60
CA ALA A 60 3.37 -23.38 11.39
C ALA A 60 4.67 -22.90 10.74
N LYS A 61 5.78 -23.62 10.94
CA LYS A 61 7.07 -23.32 10.31
C LYS A 61 7.04 -23.58 8.81
N ASP A 62 6.55 -24.74 8.37
CA ASP A 62 6.49 -25.08 6.94
C ASP A 62 5.64 -24.04 6.18
N TRP A 63 4.49 -23.66 6.74
CA TRP A 63 3.63 -22.62 6.16
C TRP A 63 4.26 -21.24 6.18
N ARG A 64 4.89 -20.86 7.30
CA ARG A 64 5.57 -19.55 7.41
C ARG A 64 6.67 -19.43 6.36
N ASP A 65 7.56 -20.41 6.26
CA ASP A 65 8.71 -20.33 5.36
C ASP A 65 8.24 -20.31 3.89
N PHE A 66 7.25 -21.12 3.53
CA PHE A 66 6.67 -21.15 2.19
C PHE A 66 6.00 -19.82 1.81
N LEU A 67 5.20 -19.24 2.72
CA LEU A 67 4.54 -17.96 2.50
C LEU A 67 5.52 -16.79 2.55
N GLN A 68 6.59 -16.90 3.34
CA GLN A 68 7.58 -15.86 3.49
C GLN A 68 8.24 -15.53 2.15
N ILE A 69 8.74 -16.54 1.43
CA ILE A 69 9.40 -16.32 0.14
C ILE A 69 8.42 -16.07 -1.02
N ASN A 70 7.28 -16.77 -1.07
CA ASN A 70 6.36 -16.69 -2.20
C ASN A 70 5.37 -15.52 -2.14
N LEU A 71 5.14 -14.93 -0.96
CA LEU A 71 4.13 -13.88 -0.78
C LEU A 71 4.66 -12.68 0.01
N ILE A 72 5.15 -12.90 1.23
CA ILE A 72 5.47 -11.81 2.17
C ILE A 72 6.64 -10.97 1.65
N ALA A 73 7.72 -11.62 1.22
CA ALA A 73 8.91 -10.95 0.69
C ALA A 73 8.58 -10.09 -0.55
N MET A 74 7.74 -10.60 -1.45
CA MET A 74 7.24 -9.86 -2.60
C MET A 74 6.50 -8.57 -2.18
N ILE A 75 5.61 -8.66 -1.18
CA ILE A 75 4.89 -7.50 -0.63
C ILE A 75 5.87 -6.50 -0.01
N GLN A 76 6.84 -6.97 0.76
CA GLN A 76 7.85 -6.11 1.39
C GLN A 76 8.68 -5.36 0.34
N ILE A 77 9.10 -6.03 -0.74
CA ILE A 77 9.84 -5.41 -1.85
C ILE A 77 8.97 -4.42 -2.61
N ASN A 78 7.71 -4.77 -2.91
CA ASN A 78 6.74 -3.84 -3.51
C ASN A 78 6.62 -2.57 -2.68
N ASN A 79 6.40 -2.73 -1.37
CA ASN A 79 6.30 -1.61 -0.46
C ASN A 79 7.57 -0.77 -0.53
N LEU A 80 8.75 -1.38 -0.40
CA LEU A 80 10.06 -0.72 -0.43
C LEU A 80 10.28 0.13 -1.69
N VAL A 81 10.04 -0.46 -2.86
CA VAL A 81 10.15 0.23 -4.15
C VAL A 81 9.13 1.36 -4.21
N LEU A 82 7.86 1.07 -3.87
CA LEU A 82 6.80 2.06 -3.85
C LEU A 82 7.15 3.22 -2.94
N ARG A 83 7.63 3.07 -1.70
CA ARG A 83 7.99 4.23 -0.83
C ARG A 83 8.91 5.22 -1.52
N LYS A 84 9.84 4.73 -2.34
CA LYS A 84 10.83 5.54 -3.03
C LYS A 84 10.28 6.21 -4.28
N VAL A 85 9.24 5.65 -4.90
CA VAL A 85 8.62 6.20 -6.12
C VAL A 85 7.25 6.86 -5.88
N THR A 86 6.54 6.47 -4.82
CA THR A 86 5.18 6.83 -4.41
C THR A 86 5.01 6.53 -2.90
N ALA A 87 4.92 7.56 -2.04
CA ALA A 87 4.84 7.43 -0.58
C ALA A 87 3.98 6.23 -0.08
N GLU A 88 4.52 5.44 0.89
CA GLU A 88 4.01 4.18 1.52
C GLU A 88 2.49 4.07 1.76
N TYR A 89 1.83 5.21 1.84
CA TYR A 89 0.42 5.38 2.15
C TYR A 89 -0.52 4.55 1.25
N SER A 90 -0.23 4.45 -0.05
CA SER A 90 -1.20 3.90 -1.02
C SER A 90 -1.45 2.40 -0.88
N VAL A 91 -0.42 1.59 -0.62
CA VAL A 91 -0.59 0.12 -0.48
C VAL A 91 -1.37 -0.22 0.79
N ALA A 92 -1.02 0.42 1.91
CA ALA A 92 -1.70 0.21 3.18
C ALA A 92 -3.18 0.67 3.12
N LYS A 93 -3.50 1.69 2.31
CA LYS A 93 -4.88 2.09 2.04
C LYS A 93 -5.61 1.05 1.20
N ALA A 94 -5.01 0.62 0.09
CA ALA A 94 -5.60 -0.39 -0.78
C ALA A 94 -5.88 -1.72 -0.06
N ALA A 95 -4.93 -2.21 0.74
CA ALA A 95 -5.09 -3.45 1.52
C ALA A 95 -6.19 -3.34 2.59
N ARG A 96 -6.26 -2.20 3.30
CA ARG A 96 -7.29 -1.94 4.30
C ARG A 96 -8.68 -1.87 3.68
N GLU A 97 -8.83 -1.19 2.54
CA GLU A 97 -10.10 -1.14 1.83
C GLU A 97 -10.52 -2.53 1.31
N ALA A 98 -9.56 -3.32 0.79
CA ALA A 98 -9.84 -4.68 0.33
C ALA A 98 -10.35 -5.60 1.45
N PHE A 99 -9.74 -5.53 2.63
CA PHE A 99 -10.19 -6.27 3.81
C PHE A 99 -11.65 -5.92 4.17
N PHE A 100 -11.98 -4.64 4.25
CA PHE A 100 -13.33 -4.19 4.62
C PHE A 100 -14.38 -4.45 3.54
N ARG A 101 -13.98 -4.51 2.26
CA ARG A 101 -14.86 -5.01 1.19
C ARG A 101 -15.18 -6.49 1.36
N SER A 102 -14.19 -7.32 1.70
CA SER A 102 -14.42 -8.75 1.98
C SER A 102 -15.36 -8.93 3.16
N LEU A 103 -15.10 -8.22 4.27
CA LEU A 103 -15.90 -8.31 5.48
C LEU A 103 -17.37 -7.90 5.24
N ALA A 104 -17.61 -6.89 4.40
CA ALA A 104 -18.96 -6.45 4.06
C ALA A 104 -19.76 -7.51 3.28
N VAL A 105 -19.09 -8.37 2.51
CA VAL A 105 -19.70 -9.50 1.79
C VAL A 105 -19.86 -10.71 2.70
N GLU A 106 -18.90 -10.96 3.59
CA GLU A 106 -18.90 -12.08 4.54
C GLU A 106 -19.99 -11.95 5.62
N ASP A 107 -20.23 -10.74 6.12
CA ASP A 107 -21.23 -10.49 7.16
C ASP A 107 -22.17 -9.34 6.77
N SER A 108 -23.33 -9.70 6.23
CA SER A 108 -24.37 -8.75 5.81
C SER A 108 -25.07 -8.03 6.98
N SER A 109 -24.80 -8.43 8.24
CA SER A 109 -25.31 -7.71 9.42
C SER A 109 -24.49 -6.45 9.73
N LEU A 110 -23.27 -6.34 9.18
CA LEU A 110 -22.39 -5.21 9.39
C LEU A 110 -22.61 -4.11 8.35
N ARG A 111 -22.57 -2.87 8.83
CA ARG A 111 -22.56 -1.67 7.99
C ARG A 111 -21.17 -1.06 7.98
N ILE A 112 -20.47 -1.15 6.84
CA ILE A 112 -19.05 -0.82 6.74
C ILE A 112 -18.86 0.33 5.75
N LEU A 113 -18.14 1.37 6.18
CA LEU A 113 -17.81 2.55 5.36
C LEU A 113 -16.28 2.68 5.22
N ASN A 114 -15.78 2.67 3.98
CA ASN A 114 -14.41 3.07 3.68
C ASN A 114 -14.38 4.56 3.29
N TYR A 115 -14.21 5.45 4.27
CA TYR A 115 -14.23 6.89 4.01
C TYR A 115 -12.84 7.47 3.68
N SER A 116 -12.75 8.24 2.59
CA SER A 116 -11.56 8.98 2.20
C SER A 116 -11.74 10.47 2.48
N PRO A 117 -11.03 11.03 3.46
CA PRO A 117 -11.31 12.37 4.00
C PRO A 117 -10.81 13.53 3.12
N GLY A 118 -10.27 13.25 1.93
CA GLY A 118 -9.56 14.24 1.12
C GLY A 118 -8.27 14.76 1.77
N PRO A 119 -7.67 15.85 1.23
CA PRO A 119 -6.43 16.42 1.74
C PRO A 119 -6.70 17.29 2.98
N VAL A 120 -6.68 16.69 4.18
CA VAL A 120 -7.00 17.38 5.44
C VAL A 120 -5.77 18.06 6.05
N GLN A 121 -5.94 19.24 6.62
CA GLN A 121 -4.94 19.98 7.38
C GLN A 121 -4.73 19.33 8.77
N THR A 122 -3.92 18.29 8.83
CA THR A 122 -3.49 17.64 10.08
C THR A 122 -1.97 17.55 10.10
N SER A 123 -1.37 17.29 11.28
CA SER A 123 0.07 17.07 11.43
C SER A 123 0.65 15.99 10.50
N ILE A 124 -0.16 15.02 10.07
CA ILE A 124 0.21 13.96 9.12
C ILE A 124 0.32 14.50 7.68
N SER A 125 -0.31 15.64 7.37
CA SER A 125 -0.24 16.35 6.09
C SER A 125 0.85 17.44 6.02
N TYR A 126 1.82 17.44 6.95
CA TYR A 126 2.92 18.43 7.02
C TYR A 126 4.26 17.93 6.45
N ASP A 127 4.26 16.92 5.58
CA ASP A 127 5.43 16.68 4.75
C ASP A 127 5.36 17.57 3.49
N ASP A 128 6.33 18.46 3.30
CA ASP A 128 6.36 19.43 2.20
C ASP A 128 6.38 18.75 0.81
N SER A 129 6.84 17.49 0.74
CA SER A 129 6.78 16.64 -0.45
C SER A 129 5.34 16.23 -0.82
N VAL A 130 4.50 15.98 0.18
CA VAL A 130 3.07 15.66 0.00
C VAL A 130 2.31 16.93 -0.36
N ARG A 131 2.62 18.06 0.29
CA ARG A 131 2.01 19.37 -0.03
C ARG A 131 2.26 19.81 -1.47
N SER A 132 3.49 19.68 -1.97
CA SER A 132 3.84 20.06 -3.34
C SER A 132 3.12 19.20 -4.38
N SER A 133 2.88 17.92 -4.08
CA SER A 133 2.11 17.00 -4.92
C SER A 133 0.63 17.40 -5.06
N PHE A 134 0.07 18.11 -4.06
CA PHE A 134 -1.29 18.65 -4.10
C PHE A 134 -1.36 20.14 -4.50
N LYS A 135 -0.21 20.83 -4.64
CA LYS A 135 -0.14 22.28 -4.91
C LYS A 135 0.28 22.68 -6.33
N ALA A 136 0.68 21.77 -7.21
CA ALA A 136 1.10 22.19 -8.55
C ALA A 136 0.75 21.19 -9.66
N LYS A 137 -0.26 21.56 -10.46
CA LYS A 137 -0.13 21.75 -11.91
C LYS A 137 -1.28 22.63 -12.42
N ASP A 138 -0.94 23.60 -13.25
CA ASP A 138 -1.88 24.47 -13.97
C ASP A 138 -3.06 23.69 -14.56
N GLY A 139 -4.27 24.21 -14.38
CA GLY A 139 -5.37 24.04 -15.33
C GLY A 139 -6.53 23.12 -14.95
N GLU A 140 -6.38 22.13 -14.06
CA GLU A 140 -7.48 21.21 -13.72
C GLU A 140 -7.62 20.98 -12.21
N THR A 141 -8.68 21.57 -11.64
CA THR A 141 -9.24 21.30 -10.29
C THR A 141 -8.24 21.16 -9.15
N THR A 142 -7.79 22.30 -8.63
CA THR A 142 -7.14 22.36 -7.31
C THR A 142 -8.13 21.92 -6.21
N ARG A 143 -7.98 20.69 -5.71
CA ARG A 143 -8.71 20.25 -4.51
C ARG A 143 -8.14 20.98 -3.29
N LYS A 144 -8.91 21.94 -2.76
CA LYS A 144 -8.58 22.74 -1.57
C LYS A 144 -8.23 21.82 -0.39
N ALA A 145 -7.18 22.17 0.37
CA ALA A 145 -6.90 21.52 1.64
C ALA A 145 -8.02 21.80 2.66
N LEU A 146 -8.59 20.73 3.20
CA LEU A 146 -9.78 20.74 4.07
C LEU A 146 -9.39 20.91 5.54
N LEU A 147 -10.24 21.57 6.31
CA LEU A 147 -10.18 21.54 7.76
C LEU A 147 -10.68 20.18 8.27
N PRO A 148 -10.15 19.68 9.41
CA PRO A 148 -10.66 18.47 10.06
C PRO A 148 -12.19 18.50 10.26
N GLU A 149 -12.74 19.66 10.60
CA GLU A 149 -14.17 19.85 10.81
C GLU A 149 -14.98 19.70 9.52
N GLU A 150 -14.46 20.19 8.39
CA GLU A 150 -15.11 20.05 7.07
C GLU A 150 -15.24 18.57 6.72
N THR A 151 -14.15 17.79 6.81
CA THR A 151 -14.17 16.36 6.47
C THR A 151 -15.02 15.52 7.44
N VAL A 152 -15.02 15.84 8.73
CA VAL A 152 -15.81 15.09 9.72
C VAL A 152 -17.30 15.36 9.51
N THR A 153 -17.68 16.59 9.17
CA THR A 153 -19.08 16.94 8.90
C THR A 153 -19.63 16.18 7.70
N LYS A 154 -18.88 16.07 6.58
CA LYS A 154 -19.28 15.25 5.43
C LYS A 154 -19.32 13.75 5.76
N MET A 155 -18.38 13.25 6.57
CA MET A 155 -18.41 11.84 7.01
C MET A 155 -19.68 11.53 7.81
N ILE A 156 -20.06 12.41 8.74
CA ILE A 156 -21.28 12.27 9.54
C ILE A 156 -22.52 12.31 8.63
N SER A 157 -22.59 13.24 7.69
CA SER A 157 -23.75 13.30 6.78
C SER A 157 -23.88 12.05 5.90
N VAL A 158 -22.76 11.43 5.47
CA VAL A 158 -22.75 10.14 4.76
C VAL A 158 -23.28 9.02 5.66
N LEU A 159 -22.89 9.00 6.93
CA LEU A 159 -23.37 8.01 7.91
C LEU A 159 -24.86 8.18 8.22
N GLU A 160 -25.34 9.42 8.37
CA GLU A 160 -26.74 9.74 8.65
C GLU A 160 -27.64 9.42 7.45
N ALA A 161 -27.21 9.75 6.23
CA ALA A 161 -27.93 9.40 5.01
C ALA A 161 -28.00 7.88 4.82
N ASN A 162 -26.92 7.16 5.17
CA ASN A 162 -26.83 5.71 5.16
C ASN A 162 -27.20 5.06 3.80
N VAL A 163 -26.96 5.76 2.68
CA VAL A 163 -27.30 5.30 1.32
C VAL A 163 -26.13 4.64 0.58
N TYR A 164 -24.93 4.60 1.17
CA TYR A 164 -23.73 4.02 0.55
C TYR A 164 -23.83 2.49 0.42
N GLU A 165 -23.09 1.85 -0.47
CA GLU A 165 -22.99 0.38 -0.46
C GLU A 165 -22.05 -0.07 0.67
N SER A 166 -22.40 -1.14 1.40
CA SER A 166 -21.56 -1.61 2.52
C SER A 166 -20.21 -2.10 1.98
N GLY A 167 -19.11 -1.61 2.55
CA GLY A 167 -17.75 -1.88 2.08
C GLY A 167 -17.28 -0.97 0.94
N ALA A 168 -18.15 -0.17 0.32
CA ALA A 168 -17.74 0.76 -0.73
C ALA A 168 -16.89 1.91 -0.18
N ARG A 169 -16.07 2.49 -1.08
CA ARG A 169 -15.28 3.68 -0.81
C ARG A 169 -16.13 4.92 -1.09
N VAL A 170 -16.15 5.86 -0.15
CA VAL A 170 -16.74 7.20 -0.32
C VAL A 170 -15.66 8.24 -0.08
N ASP A 171 -15.41 9.10 -1.07
CA ASP A 171 -14.51 10.23 -0.98
C ASP A 171 -15.24 11.50 -0.50
N PHE A 172 -14.53 12.40 0.16
CA PHE A 172 -15.07 13.71 0.53
C PHE A 172 -15.63 14.47 -0.67
N PHE A 173 -15.01 14.34 -1.84
CA PHE A 173 -15.41 15.02 -3.06
C PHE A 173 -16.44 14.25 -3.91
N ASP A 174 -16.91 13.09 -3.44
CA ASP A 174 -18.04 12.40 -4.07
C ASP A 174 -19.35 13.13 -3.74
N ASP A 175 -20.27 13.16 -4.69
CA ASP A 175 -21.56 13.88 -4.62
C ASP A 175 -22.39 13.46 -3.38
#